data_AF-A0A2J8Y7W6-F1
#
_entry.id   AF-A0A2J8Y7W6-F1
#
_cell.length_a   1.000
_cell.length_b   1.000
_cell.length_c   1.000
_cell.angle_alpha   90.00
_cell.angle_beta   90.00
_cell.angle_gamma   90.00
#
_symmetry.space_group_name_H-M   'P 1'
#
loop_
_entity.id
_entity.type
_entity.pdbx_description
1 polymer ?
#
loop_
_entity_poly.entity_id
_entity_poly.type
_entity_poly.pdbx_seq_one_letter_code
_entity_poly.pdbx_strand_id
1 'polypeptide(L)'
;NVSTLKAYFKCIGYKGYDLVYSPQSGFTCVSPCSRGYCHHGGQCQHLPSGPRCSCVSFSIYTAWGEHCEHLSMKLDAFFGIFFGALGGLLLLGVGTFVVLRFWGCSRARFSYFLNSAEALP
;
A
#
# COMPACT_ATOMS: atom_id res chain seq x y z
N ASN A 1 -31.21 30.09 26.11
CA ASN A 1 -30.39 30.09 24.89
C ASN A 1 -29.24 29.09 25.05
N VAL A 2 -29.39 27.85 24.58
CA VAL A 2 -28.50 26.70 24.90
C VAL A 2 -27.09 26.88 24.29
N SER A 3 -27.01 27.61 23.18
CA SER A 3 -25.78 27.98 22.47
C SER A 3 -24.83 28.86 23.28
N THR A 4 -25.36 29.72 24.16
CA THR A 4 -24.54 30.62 24.99
C THR A 4 -23.87 29.87 26.16
N LEU A 5 -24.53 28.86 26.74
CA LEU A 5 -23.94 28.01 27.79
C LEU A 5 -22.79 27.15 27.28
N LYS A 6 -22.86 26.69 26.02
CA LYS A 6 -21.79 25.90 25.38
C LYS A 6 -20.44 26.64 25.36
N ALA A 7 -20.44 27.98 25.34
CA ALA A 7 -19.22 28.78 25.37
C ALA A 7 -18.55 28.81 26.77
N TYR A 8 -19.32 28.62 27.84
CA TYR A 8 -18.82 28.60 29.22
C TYR A 8 -18.30 27.23 29.64
N PHE A 9 -18.87 26.15 29.10
CA PHE A 9 -18.42 24.80 29.37
C PHE A 9 -17.36 24.36 28.37
N LYS A 10 -16.11 24.21 28.83
CA LYS A 10 -15.02 23.61 28.06
C LYS A 10 -14.61 22.29 28.68
N CYS A 11 -14.20 21.33 27.86
CA CYS A 11 -13.59 20.09 28.31
C CYS A 11 -12.17 20.38 28.85
N ILE A 12 -12.08 20.77 30.13
CA ILE A 12 -10.80 21.06 30.79
C ILE A 12 -10.02 19.75 30.94
N GLY A 13 -8.79 19.73 30.44
CA GLY A 13 -7.92 18.55 30.50
C GLY A 13 -8.16 17.49 29.41
N TYR A 14 -9.08 17.74 28.47
CA TYR A 14 -9.33 16.89 27.30
C TYR A 14 -9.30 17.74 26.02
N LYS A 15 -8.10 18.01 25.50
CA LYS A 15 -7.93 18.84 24.30
C LYS A 15 -8.50 18.13 23.06
N GLY A 16 -9.26 18.86 22.24
CA GLY A 16 -9.83 18.33 20.99
C GLY A 16 -11.07 17.44 21.17
N TYR A 17 -11.67 17.43 22.37
CA TYR A 17 -12.95 16.76 22.63
C TYR A 17 -14.10 17.73 22.37
N ASP A 18 -15.20 17.21 21.82
CA ASP A 18 -16.38 17.99 21.51
C ASP A 18 -17.34 17.99 22.70
N LEU A 19 -17.82 19.17 23.09
CA LEU A 19 -18.93 19.28 24.03
C LEU A 19 -20.25 19.05 23.28
N VAL A 20 -20.93 17.95 23.61
CA VAL A 20 -22.22 17.57 23.04
C VAL A 20 -23.29 17.68 24.12
N TYR A 21 -24.44 18.26 23.78
CA TYR A 21 -25.60 18.32 24.68
C TYR A 21 -26.48 17.09 24.46
N SER A 22 -26.76 16.36 25.53
CA SER A 22 -27.69 15.25 25.57
C SER A 22 -28.87 15.60 26.49
N PRO A 23 -30.12 15.35 26.07
CA PRO A 23 -31.31 15.69 26.87
C PRO A 23 -31.39 14.92 28.21
N GLN A 24 -30.68 13.79 28.33
CA GLN A 24 -30.69 12.95 29.53
C GLN A 24 -29.53 13.25 30.49
N SER A 25 -28.39 13.70 29.98
CA SER A 25 -27.14 13.84 30.75
C SER A 25 -26.52 15.24 30.70
N GLY A 26 -27.17 16.20 30.03
CA GLY A 26 -26.67 17.57 29.91
C GLY A 26 -25.48 17.68 28.97
N PHE A 27 -24.54 18.58 29.27
CA PHE A 27 -23.33 18.77 28.47
C PHE A 27 -22.29 17.70 28.82
N THR A 28 -21.90 16.90 27.83
CA THR A 28 -20.91 15.83 27.97
C THR A 28 -19.77 16.00 26.97
N CYS A 29 -18.55 15.69 27.40
CA CYS A 29 -17.36 15.70 26.55
C CYS A 29 -17.23 14.37 25.82
N VAL A 30 -17.27 14.40 24.49
CA VAL A 30 -17.20 13.21 23.65
C VAL A 30 -15.92 13.25 22.81
N SER A 31 -15.18 12.14 22.80
CA SER A 31 -13.99 11.97 21.97
C SER A 31 -14.37 11.89 20.48
N PRO A 32 -13.61 12.49 19.57
CA PRO A 32 -13.89 12.38 18.13
C PRO A 32 -13.60 10.99 17.55
N CYS A 33 -12.98 10.08 18.31
CA CYS A 33 -12.71 8.69 17.90
C CYS A 33 -13.93 7.96 17.31
N SER A 34 -15.12 8.14 17.91
CA SER A 34 -16.36 7.53 17.44
C SER A 34 -16.91 8.11 16.13
N ARG A 35 -16.38 9.27 15.69
CA ARG A 35 -16.72 9.92 14.42
C ARG A 35 -15.75 9.55 13.29
N GLY A 36 -14.87 8.56 13.50
CA GLY A 36 -13.88 8.16 12.51
C GLY A 36 -12.67 9.10 12.44
N TYR A 37 -12.24 9.64 13.59
CA TYR A 37 -11.04 10.49 13.70
C TYR A 37 -9.75 9.80 13.21
N CYS A 38 -9.69 8.46 13.28
CA CYS A 38 -8.63 7.67 12.68
C CYS A 38 -9.17 6.96 11.44
N HIS A 39 -8.49 7.13 10.31
CA HIS A 39 -8.84 6.49 9.05
C HIS A 39 -8.28 5.07 8.95
N HIS A 40 -8.80 4.30 7.99
CA HIS A 40 -8.31 2.98 7.60
C HIS A 40 -8.17 1.94 8.74
N GLY A 41 -9.01 2.02 9.76
CA GLY A 41 -9.03 1.06 10.87
C GLY A 41 -7.91 1.28 11.89
N GLY A 42 -7.27 2.45 11.92
CA GLY A 42 -6.33 2.83 12.97
C GLY A 42 -6.97 2.77 14.36
N GLN A 43 -6.22 2.33 15.38
CA GLN A 43 -6.72 2.31 16.75
C GLN A 43 -6.71 3.73 17.33
N CYS A 44 -7.86 4.18 17.81
CA CYS A 44 -7.98 5.49 18.44
C CYS A 44 -7.75 5.37 19.96
N GLN A 45 -6.81 6.15 20.47
CA GLN A 45 -6.42 6.17 21.88
C GLN A 45 -6.92 7.46 22.53
N HIS A 46 -7.63 7.31 23.65
CA HIS A 46 -8.27 8.41 24.37
C HIS A 46 -7.30 8.95 25.42
N LEU A 47 -6.53 10.00 25.08
CA LEU A 47 -5.62 10.65 26.01
C LEU A 47 -6.17 12.02 26.49
N PRO A 48 -5.83 12.44 27.72
CA PRO A 48 -6.15 13.78 28.23
C PRO A 48 -5.50 14.90 27.38
N SER A 49 -4.28 14.66 26.90
CA SER A 49 -3.59 15.58 25.98
C SER A 49 -4.25 15.71 24.61
N GLY A 50 -5.15 14.78 24.26
CA GLY A 50 -5.92 14.76 23.04
C GLY A 50 -6.10 13.34 22.46
N PRO A 51 -7.05 13.15 21.52
CA PRO A 51 -7.21 11.89 20.80
C PRO A 51 -5.94 11.62 19.98
N ARG A 52 -5.42 10.39 20.05
CA ARG A 52 -4.23 9.98 19.30
C ARG A 52 -4.54 8.75 18.47
N CYS A 53 -4.14 8.74 17.21
CA CYS A 53 -4.29 7.58 16.35
C CYS A 53 -3.03 6.72 16.35
N SER A 54 -3.20 5.41 16.52
CA SER A 54 -2.17 4.40 16.29
C SER A 54 -2.49 3.68 14.98
N CYS A 55 -1.72 4.02 13.94
CA CYS A 55 -1.86 3.40 12.62
C CYS A 55 -1.23 2.01 12.66
N VAL A 56 -2.06 0.96 12.74
CA VAL A 56 -1.59 -0.42 12.69
C VAL A 56 -1.43 -0.82 11.22
N SER A 57 -0.21 -1.10 10.80
CA SER A 57 0.09 -1.51 9.42
C SER A 57 -0.30 -2.98 9.21
N PHE A 58 -1.49 -3.23 8.65
CA PHE A 58 -1.89 -4.59 8.27
C PHE A 58 -1.29 -4.95 6.91
N SER A 59 -0.17 -5.69 6.97
CA SER A 59 0.53 -6.54 5.97
C SER A 59 0.82 -6.04 4.53
N ILE A 60 -0.01 -5.21 3.88
CA ILE A 60 0.13 -4.83 2.46
C ILE A 60 0.15 -3.30 2.24
N TYR A 61 -0.46 -2.55 3.16
CA TYR A 61 -0.51 -1.08 3.11
C TYR A 61 -0.07 -0.49 4.45
N THR A 62 0.91 0.39 4.43
CA THR A 62 1.31 1.17 5.61
C THR A 62 0.58 2.51 5.55
N ALA A 63 -0.34 2.74 6.49
CA ALA A 63 -0.94 4.05 6.68
C ALA A 63 -0.04 4.91 7.57
N TRP A 64 0.27 6.15 7.17
CA TRP A 64 0.96 7.15 8.02
C TRP A 64 0.16 8.45 8.06
N GLY A 65 0.58 9.35 8.95
CA GLY A 65 -0.09 10.62 9.21
C GLY A 65 -0.61 10.70 10.64
N GLU A 66 -1.07 11.89 11.03
CA GLU A 66 -1.66 12.13 12.36
C GLU A 66 -2.98 11.37 12.53
N HIS A 67 -3.71 11.13 11.43
CA HIS A 67 -5.01 10.47 11.38
C HIS A 67 -4.99 9.17 10.57
N CYS A 68 -3.80 8.66 10.22
CA CYS A 68 -3.64 7.52 9.30
C CYS A 68 -4.26 7.76 7.92
N GLU A 69 -4.22 9.02 7.45
CA GLU A 69 -4.85 9.49 6.22
C GLU A 69 -4.05 9.14 4.95
N HIS A 70 -2.73 8.96 5.08
CA HIS A 70 -1.87 8.70 3.94
C HIS A 70 -1.67 7.19 3.75
N LEU A 71 -1.95 6.68 2.56
CA LEU A 71 -1.65 5.29 2.14
C LEU A 71 -0.38 5.23 1.29
N SER A 72 0.58 4.42 1.72
CA SER A 72 1.90 4.24 1.11
C SER A 72 1.79 2.81 0.71
N MET A 73 1.68 2.64 -0.59
CA MET A 73 1.97 1.36 -1.18
C MET A 73 3.40 1.05 -0.78
N LYS A 74 3.58 -0.12 -0.16
CA LYS A 74 4.90 -0.59 0.26
C LYS A 74 5.78 -0.68 -1.00
N LEU A 75 6.63 0.33 -1.21
CA LEU A 75 7.48 0.49 -2.40
C LEU A 75 8.28 -0.79 -2.69
N ASP A 76 8.66 -1.54 -1.65
CA ASP A 76 9.34 -2.84 -1.78
C ASP A 76 8.56 -3.86 -2.62
N ALA A 77 7.23 -3.96 -2.44
CA ALA A 77 6.41 -4.89 -3.22
C ALA A 77 6.34 -4.47 -4.69
N PHE A 78 6.30 -3.15 -4.93
CA PHE A 78 6.28 -2.59 -6.27
C PHE A 78 7.60 -2.81 -7.00
N PHE A 79 8.73 -2.56 -6.33
CA PHE A 79 10.05 -2.85 -6.88
C PHE A 79 10.26 -4.34 -7.11
N GLY A 80 9.82 -5.20 -6.20
CA GLY A 80 9.90 -6.65 -6.37
C GLY A 80 9.18 -7.15 -7.64
N ILE A 81 7.94 -6.69 -7.86
CA ILE A 81 7.18 -7.05 -9.07
C ILE A 81 7.81 -6.44 -10.33
N PHE A 82 8.23 -5.17 -10.26
CA PHE A 82 8.82 -4.48 -11.40
C PHE A 82 10.11 -5.16 -11.86
N PHE A 83 11.06 -5.37 -10.96
CA PHE A 83 12.32 -6.05 -11.27
C PHE A 83 12.11 -7.53 -11.63
N GLY A 84 11.14 -8.20 -10.99
CA GLY A 84 10.78 -9.58 -11.35
C GLY A 84 10.24 -9.71 -12.77
N ALA A 85 9.31 -8.83 -13.16
CA ALA A 85 8.76 -8.82 -14.52
C ALA A 85 9.83 -8.46 -15.55
N LEU A 86 10.62 -7.41 -15.31
CA LEU A 86 11.69 -6.99 -16.22
C LEU A 86 12.75 -8.08 -16.40
N GLY A 87 13.17 -8.72 -15.30
CA GLY A 87 14.13 -9.83 -15.31
C GLY A 87 13.58 -11.06 -16.03
N GLY A 88 12.32 -11.42 -15.75
CA GLY A 88 11.65 -12.54 -16.43
C GLY A 88 11.53 -12.34 -17.93
N LEU A 89 11.14 -11.14 -18.36
CA LEU A 89 11.02 -10.79 -19.79
C LEU A 89 12.38 -10.81 -20.49
N LEU A 90 13.43 -10.31 -19.83
CA LEU A 90 14.80 -10.36 -20.32
C LEU A 90 15.30 -11.79 -20.48
N LEU A 91 15.09 -12.65 -19.47
CA LEU A 91 15.49 -14.06 -19.53
C LEU A 91 14.74 -14.82 -20.63
N LEU A 92 13.44 -14.58 -20.79
CA LEU A 92 12.66 -15.14 -21.89
C LEU A 92 13.17 -14.68 -23.26
N GLY A 93 13.45 -13.38 -23.41
CA GLY A 93 13.99 -12.83 -24.65
C GLY A 93 15.36 -13.41 -25.02
N VAL A 94 16.29 -13.42 -24.07
CA VAL A 94 17.64 -13.98 -24.30
C VAL A 94 17.57 -15.49 -24.54
N GLY A 95 16.80 -16.23 -23.73
CA GLY A 95 16.65 -17.67 -23.88
C GLY A 95 16.07 -18.06 -25.23
N THR A 96 14.99 -17.41 -25.66
CA THR A 96 14.39 -17.65 -26.99
C THR A 96 15.36 -17.28 -28.11
N PHE A 97 16.07 -16.16 -28.00
CA PHE A 97 17.08 -15.76 -28.98
C PHE A 97 18.20 -16.80 -29.11
N VAL A 98 18.73 -17.28 -27.99
CA VAL A 98 19.78 -18.33 -27.96
C VAL A 98 19.27 -19.62 -28.57
N VAL A 99 18.07 -20.08 -28.21
CA VAL A 99 17.46 -21.30 -28.77
C VAL A 99 17.25 -21.16 -30.27
N LEU A 100 16.68 -20.05 -30.74
CA LEU A 100 16.47 -19.79 -32.16
C LEU A 100 17.79 -19.76 -32.93
N ARG A 101 18.83 -19.13 -32.38
CA ARG A 101 20.15 -19.04 -33.01
C ARG A 101 20.84 -20.39 -33.05
N PHE A 102 20.81 -21.16 -31.96
CA PHE A 102 21.41 -22.51 -31.93
C PHE A 102 20.66 -23.48 -32.83
N TRP A 103 19.32 -23.46 -32.83
CA TRP A 103 18.54 -24.32 -33.71
C TRP A 103 18.67 -23.91 -35.17
N GLY A 104 18.66 -22.60 -35.46
CA GLY A 104 18.89 -22.07 -36.81
C GLY A 104 20.28 -22.40 -37.35
N CYS A 105 21.34 -22.21 -36.56
CA CYS A 105 22.71 -22.55 -36.97
C CYS A 105 22.95 -24.07 -37.04
N SER A 106 22.34 -24.87 -36.16
CA SER A 106 22.43 -26.33 -36.21
C SER A 106 21.72 -26.88 -37.45
N ARG A 107 20.51 -26.39 -37.75
CA ARG A 107 19.74 -26.78 -38.93
C ARG A 107 20.43 -26.35 -40.23
N ALA A 108 20.97 -25.13 -40.28
CA ALA A 108 21.74 -24.66 -41.45
C ALA A 108 23.02 -25.49 -41.69
N ARG A 109 23.76 -25.85 -40.64
CA ARG A 109 24.94 -26.71 -40.76
C ARG A 109 24.59 -28.14 -41.17
N PHE A 110 23.52 -28.70 -40.63
CA PHE A 110 23.08 -30.05 -41.00
C PHE A 110 22.62 -30.12 -42.46
N SER A 111 21.87 -29.14 -42.94
CA SER A 111 21.45 -29.05 -44.35
C SER A 111 22.62 -28.88 -45.32
N TYR A 112 23.65 -28.12 -44.93
CA TYR A 112 24.88 -27.98 -45.72
C TYR A 112 25.68 -29.30 -45.77
N PHE A 113 25.84 -29.97 -44.63
CA PHE A 113 26.57 -31.25 -44.56
C PHE A 113 25.88 -32.35 -45.37
N LEU A 114 24.54 -32.42 -45.32
CA LEU A 114 23.76 -33.40 -46.08
C LEU A 114 23.87 -33.17 -47.60
N ASN A 115 23.81 -31.92 -48.06
CA ASN A 115 24.02 -31.59 -49.48
C ASN A 115 25.45 -31.86 -49.95
N SER A 116 26.46 -31.59 -49.10
CA SER A 116 27.86 -31.88 -49.45
C SER A 116 28.17 -33.38 -49.49
N ALA A 117 27.50 -34.19 -48.64
CA ALA A 117 27.65 -35.64 -48.65
C ALA A 117 27.00 -36.30 -49.89
N GLU A 118 25.92 -35.73 -50.41
CA GLU A 118 25.25 -36.22 -51.63
C GLU A 118 25.96 -35.77 -52.93
N ALA A 119 26.89 -34.81 -52.84
CA ALA A 119 27.66 -34.28 -53.96
C ALA A 119 29.07 -34.93 -54.13
N LEU A 120 29.42 -35.92 -53.31
CA LEU A 120 30.66 -36.70 -53.47
C LEU A 120 30.34 -38.02 -54.21
N PRO A 121 31.00 -38.30 -55.36
CA PRO A 121 30.70 -39.46 -56.22
C PRO A 121 31.13 -40.81 -55.62
#